data_AF-A0A7C5HEV4-F1
#
_entry.id   AF-A0A7C5HEV4-F1
#
_cell.length_a   1.000
_cell.length_b   1.000
_cell.length_c   1.000
_cell.angle_alpha   90.00
_cell.angle_beta   90.00
_cell.angle_gamma   90.00
#
_symmetry.space_group_name_H-M   'P 1'
#
loop_
_entity.id
_entity.type
_entity.pdbx_description
1 polymer ?
#
loop_
_entity_poly.entity_id
_entity_poly.type
_entity_poly.pdbx_seq_one_letter_code
_entity_poly.pdbx_strand_id
1 'polypeptide(L)' 'EQVTNKSANLYITGDITYHTALRAKELGLNVLDVEHFDTEKFFIEALYNQLIKFGVPKDILIKSKKMESPYKLL' A
#
# COMPACT_ATOMS: atom_id res chain seq x y z
N GLU A 1 6.79 -9.09 13.24
CA GLU A 1 6.39 -9.98 14.36
C GLU A 1 4.88 -10.04 14.58
N GLN A 2 4.16 -8.90 14.62
CA GLN A 2 2.69 -8.90 14.77
C GLN A 2 1.94 -9.75 13.73
N VAL A 3 2.43 -9.81 12.48
CA VAL A 3 1.83 -10.59 11.40
C VAL A 3 1.95 -12.10 11.64
N THR A 4 3.10 -12.55 12.18
CA THR A 4 3.36 -13.96 12.49
C THR A 4 2.36 -14.50 13.53
N ASN A 5 1.90 -13.64 14.45
CA ASN A 5 0.90 -14.00 15.46
C ASN A 5 -0.53 -14.10 14.92
N LYS A 6 -0.76 -13.77 13.64
CA LYS A 6 -2.09 -13.79 13.00
C LYS A 6 -2.29 -14.98 12.05
N SER A 7 -1.40 -15.98 12.09
CA SER A 7 -1.44 -17.17 11.22
C SER A 7 -1.47 -16.86 9.72
N ALA A 8 -0.89 -15.73 9.30
CA ALA A 8 -0.80 -15.36 7.90
C ALA A 8 0.24 -16.21 7.17
N ASN A 9 -0.10 -16.73 5.97
CA ASN A 9 0.84 -17.49 5.15
C ASN A 9 1.74 -16.60 4.27
N LEU A 10 1.29 -15.36 4.00
CA LEU A 10 1.98 -14.37 3.18
C LEU A 10 1.66 -12.97 3.70
N TYR A 11 2.68 -12.12 3.79
CA TYR A 11 2.54 -10.70 4.07
C TYR A 11 2.82 -9.87 2.81
N ILE A 12 1.81 -9.15 2.34
CA ILE A 12 1.91 -8.27 1.17
C ILE A 12 1.99 -6.83 1.66
N THR A 13 3.04 -6.10 1.27
CA THR A 13 3.29 -4.70 1.70
C THR A 13 4.20 -4.00 0.68
N GLY A 14 4.51 -2.72 0.90
CA GLY A 14 5.61 -2.02 0.25
C GLY A 14 6.79 -1.75 1.20
N ASP A 15 7.83 -1.12 0.66
CA ASP A 15 8.97 -0.50 1.37
C ASP A 15 9.77 -1.43 2.30
N ILE A 16 10.01 -2.67 1.88
CA ILE A 16 10.71 -3.64 2.70
C ILE A 16 12.21 -3.46 2.57
N THR A 17 12.85 -3.07 3.66
CA THR A 17 14.30 -2.97 3.71
C THR A 17 14.96 -4.36 3.79
N TYR A 18 16.23 -4.43 3.40
CA TYR A 18 17.01 -5.67 3.42
C TYR A 18 16.97 -6.40 4.78
N HIS A 19 17.21 -5.67 5.89
CA HIS A 19 17.20 -6.29 7.21
C HIS A 19 15.80 -6.71 7.67
N THR A 20 14.76 -5.99 7.22
CA THR A 20 13.37 -6.41 7.45
C THR A 20 13.06 -7.71 6.71
N ALA A 21 13.52 -7.86 5.46
CA ALA A 21 13.37 -9.10 4.70
C ALA A 21 14.13 -10.27 5.36
N LEU A 22 15.36 -10.03 5.84
CA LEU A 22 16.13 -11.04 6.57
C LEU A 22 15.40 -11.48 7.84
N ARG A 23 14.86 -10.53 8.61
CA ARG A 23 14.08 -10.82 9.81
C ARG A 23 12.82 -11.61 9.49
N ALA A 24 12.11 -11.28 8.41
CA ALA A 24 10.94 -12.04 7.98
C ALA A 24 11.29 -13.50 7.63
N LYS A 25 12.43 -13.71 6.96
CA LYS A 25 12.97 -15.04 6.67
C LYS A 25 13.29 -15.84 7.94
N GLU A 26 13.94 -15.23 8.93
CA GLU A 26 14.21 -15.87 10.23
C GLU A 26 12.93 -16.28 10.97
N LEU A 27 11.87 -15.48 10.83
CA LEU A 27 10.56 -15.74 11.41
C LEU A 27 9.73 -16.75 10.62
N GLY A 28 10.25 -17.29 9.51
CA GLY A 28 9.50 -18.18 8.61
C GLY A 28 8.29 -17.50 7.94
N LEU A 29 8.29 -16.17 7.85
CA LEU A 29 7.21 -15.39 7.26
C LEU A 29 7.52 -15.15 5.78
N ASN A 30 6.66 -15.64 4.89
CA ASN A 30 6.73 -15.27 3.48
C ASN A 30 6.27 -13.82 3.32
N VAL A 31 6.99 -13.08 2.48
CA VAL A 31 6.74 -11.66 2.25
C VAL A 31 6.80 -11.37 0.75
N LEU A 32 5.85 -10.57 0.28
CA LEU A 32 5.81 -10.04 -1.08
C LEU A 32 5.83 -8.51 -0.99
N ASP A 33 6.91 -7.91 -1.46
CA ASP A 33 7.01 -6.47 -1.64
C ASP A 33 6.42 -6.10 -3.01
N VAL A 34 5.38 -5.27 -3.02
CA VAL A 34 4.67 -4.81 -4.22
C VAL A 34 4.86 -3.31 -4.44
N GLU A 35 5.85 -2.69 -3.80
CA GLU A 35 6.13 -1.24 -3.87
C GLU A 35 4.99 -0.38 -3.30
N HIS A 36 5.33 0.79 -2.76
CA HIS A 36 4.38 1.66 -2.07
C HIS A 36 3.29 2.22 -3.00
N PHE A 37 3.69 2.79 -4.14
CA PHE A 37 2.74 3.38 -5.07
C PHE A 37 1.76 2.34 -5.61
N ASP A 38 2.23 1.14 -5.96
CA ASP A 38 1.37 0.11 -6.53
C ASP A 38 0.38 -0.48 -5.52
N THR A 39 0.73 -0.51 -4.24
CA THR A 39 -0.19 -0.92 -3.15
C THR A 39 -1.21 0.16 -2.79
N GLU A 40 -0.86 1.46 -2.89
CA GLU A 40 -1.67 2.55 -2.33
C GLU A 40 -2.36 3.46 -3.36
N LYS A 41 -2.03 3.40 -4.65
CA LYS A 41 -2.60 4.28 -5.69
C LYS A 41 -4.14 4.32 -5.75
N PHE A 42 -4.79 3.27 -5.29
CA PHE A 42 -6.25 3.16 -5.21
C PHE A 42 -6.89 4.11 -4.19
N PHE A 43 -6.11 4.60 -3.23
CA PHE A 43 -6.58 5.47 -2.15
C PHE A 43 -7.23 6.75 -2.65
N ILE A 44 -6.70 7.37 -3.72
CA ILE A 44 -7.26 8.63 -4.25
C ILE A 44 -8.71 8.44 -4.68
N GLU A 45 -8.99 7.37 -5.42
CA GLU A 45 -10.34 7.09 -5.90
C GLU A 45 -11.26 6.68 -4.75
N ALA A 46 -10.76 5.84 -3.83
CA ALA A 46 -11.51 5.42 -2.66
C ALA A 46 -11.93 6.63 -1.78
N LEU A 47 -10.97 7.51 -1.45
CA LEU A 47 -11.22 8.68 -0.63
C LEU A 47 -12.15 9.69 -1.32
N TYR A 48 -11.96 9.96 -2.61
CA TYR A 48 -12.84 10.83 -3.38
C TYR A 48 -14.30 10.37 -3.31
N ASN A 49 -14.53 9.06 -3.50
CA ASN A 49 -15.85 8.47 -3.41
C ASN A 49 -16.42 8.50 -1.99
N GLN A 50 -15.57 8.34 -0.96
CA GLN A 50 -16.01 8.49 0.43
C GLN A 50 -16.42 9.93 0.73
N LEU A 51 -15.64 10.94 0.34
CA LEU A 51 -15.95 12.36 0.58
C LEU A 51 -17.28 12.77 -0.06
N ILE A 52 -17.58 12.28 -1.26
CA ILE A 52 -18.90 12.48 -1.89
C ILE A 52 -20.01 11.87 -1.03
N LYS A 53 -19.82 10.65 -0.51
CA LYS A 53 -20.80 10.00 0.37
C LYS A 53 -21.00 10.77 1.68
N PHE A 54 -19.97 11.44 2.17
CA PHE A 54 -20.05 12.34 3.32
C PHE A 54 -20.70 13.70 3.02
N GLY A 55 -21.15 13.93 1.78
CA GLY A 55 -21.84 15.15 1.39
C GLY A 55 -20.91 16.28 0.97
N VAL A 56 -19.62 16.02 0.74
CA VAL A 56 -18.71 17.02 0.18
C VAL A 56 -19.09 17.27 -1.29
N PRO A 57 -19.38 18.53 -1.68
CA PRO A 57 -19.77 18.84 -3.05
C PRO A 57 -18.68 18.47 -4.07
N LYS A 58 -19.09 17.89 -5.20
CA LYS A 58 -18.15 17.39 -6.22
C LYS A 58 -17.36 18.50 -6.90
N ASP A 59 -17.95 19.69 -7.02
CA ASP A 59 -17.39 20.88 -7.64
C ASP A 59 -16.19 21.46 -6.88
N ILE A 60 -16.06 21.15 -5.59
CA ILE A 60 -14.91 21.55 -4.77
C ILE A 60 -13.88 20.43 -4.60
N LEU A 61 -14.17 19.20 -5.05
CA LEU A 61 -13.26 18.06 -4.93
C LEU A 61 -12.40 17.91 -6.18
N ILE A 62 -11.08 17.90 -5.98
CA ILE A 62 -10.09 17.76 -7.05
C ILE A 62 -9.24 16.52 -6.77
N LYS A 63 -9.19 15.59 -7.74
CA LYS A 63 -8.27 14.45 -7.71
C LYS A 63 -6.93 14.84 -8.32
N SER A 64 -5.83 14.39 -7.72
CA SER A 64 -4.52 14.49 -8.36
C SER A 64 -4.55 13.76 -9.70
N LYS A 65 -4.05 14.43 -10.75
CA LYS A 65 -3.82 13.80 -12.06
C LYS A 65 -2.45 13.12 -12.15
N LYS A 66 -1.52 13.50 -11.27
CA LYS A 66 -0.19 12.91 -11.20
C LYS A 66 -0.26 11.66 -10.33
N MET A 67 -0.12 10.51 -10.97
CA MET A 67 -0.18 9.17 -10.38
C MET A 67 0.95 8.33 -10.95
N GLU A 68 2.16 8.56 -10.44
CA GLU A 68 3.37 7.94 -10.97
C GLU A 68 4.26 7.49 -9.80
N SER A 69 4.77 6.27 -9.88
CA SER A 69 5.84 5.82 -8.99
C SER A 69 7.15 6.55 -9.33
N PRO A 70 7.97 6.93 -8.33
CA PRO A 70 9.31 7.44 -8.59
C PRO A 70 10.26 6.35 -9.11
N TYR A 71 9.88 5.08 -8.99
CA TYR A 71 10.67 3.94 -9.43
C TYR A 71 10.18 3.43 -10.78
N LYS A 72 11.14 2.99 -11.60
CA LYS A 72 10.88 2.26 -12.83
C LYS A 72 11.60 0.92 -12.72
N LEU A 73 10.84 -0.18 -12.84
CA LEU A 73 11.42 -1.52 -12.91
C LEU A 73 12.29 -1.62 -14.16
N LEU A 74 13.51 -2.14 -13.97
CA LEU A 74 14.50 -2.33 -15.03
C LEU A 74 14.22 -3.61 -15.82
#